data_AF-A0A524CIV7-F1
#
_entry.id   AF-A0A524CIV7-F1
#
_cell.length_a   1.000
_cell.length_b   1.000
_cell.length_c   1.000
_cell.angle_alpha   90.00
_cell.angle_beta   90.00
_cell.angle_gamma   90.00
#
_symmetry.space_group_name_H-M   'P 1'
#
loop_
_entity.id
_entity.type
_entity.pdbx_description
1 polymer ?
#
loop_
_entity_poly.entity_id
_entity_poly.type
_entity_poly.pdbx_seq_one_letter_code
_entity_poly.pdbx_strand_id
1 'polypeptide(L)'
;MKVNINDLLQEIRDLAPIYSKKFFISETGAEKFIRLAIKYLAKTEFNLKIDENLIIGEKKKLEKFRNEILNWDEDEFDEEDFKIIGYCQNIR
;
A
#
# COMPACT_ATOMS: atom_id res chain seq x y z
N MET A 1 5.31 16.97 8.41
CA MET A 1 4.76 15.90 9.28
C MET A 1 5.15 14.55 8.68
N LYS A 2 5.06 13.45 9.41
CA LYS A 2 5.45 12.12 8.90
C LYS A 2 4.46 11.05 9.34
N VAL A 3 4.26 10.04 8.49
CA VAL A 3 3.46 8.84 8.76
C VAL A 3 4.35 7.62 8.52
N ASN A 4 4.30 6.63 9.42
CA ASN A 4 5.02 5.38 9.24
C ASN A 4 4.15 4.36 8.49
N ILE A 5 4.70 3.75 7.45
CA ILE A 5 4.00 2.75 6.64
C ILE A 5 3.63 1.52 7.47
N ASN A 6 4.45 1.15 8.47
CA ASN A 6 4.12 0.02 9.34
C ASN A 6 2.87 0.28 10.18
N ASP A 7 2.65 1.53 10.60
CA ASP A 7 1.44 1.89 11.37
C ASP A 7 0.21 1.73 10.47
N LEU A 8 0.28 2.23 9.23
CA LEU A 8 -0.79 2.05 8.25
C LEU A 8 -1.07 0.57 7.99
N LEU A 9 -0.05 -0.24 7.75
CA LEU A 9 -0.21 -1.69 7.53
C LEU A 9 -0.86 -2.41 8.71
N GLN A 10 -0.61 -1.96 9.94
CA GLN A 10 -1.30 -2.52 11.12
C GLN A 10 -2.78 -2.14 11.15
N GLU A 11 -3.13 -0.92 10.72
CA GLU A 11 -4.53 -0.48 10.64
C GLU A 11 -5.32 -1.25 9.56
N ILE A 12 -4.67 -1.63 8.45
CA ILE A 12 -5.30 -2.38 7.35
C ILE A 12 -4.85 -3.85 7.27
N ARG A 13 -4.39 -4.43 8.39
CA ARG A 13 -3.80 -5.78 8.42
C ARG A 13 -4.76 -6.86 7.90
N ASP A 14 -6.07 -6.64 8.04
CA ASP A 14 -7.11 -7.58 7.66
C ASP A 14 -7.25 -7.71 6.14
N LEU A 15 -6.66 -6.79 5.35
CA LEU A 15 -6.61 -6.87 3.89
C LEU A 15 -5.59 -7.89 3.36
N ALA A 16 -4.52 -8.19 4.12
CA ALA A 16 -3.48 -9.10 3.65
C ALA A 16 -4.00 -10.53 3.37
N PRO A 17 -4.81 -11.16 4.25
CA PRO A 17 -5.45 -12.44 3.94
C PRO A 17 -6.42 -12.39 2.74
N ILE A 18 -7.09 -11.26 2.53
CA ILE A 18 -8.03 -11.06 1.42
C ILE A 18 -7.25 -11.06 0.10
N TYR A 19 -6.24 -10.20 -0.03
CA TYR A 19 -5.43 -10.12 -1.24
C TYR A 19 -4.57 -11.36 -1.47
N SER A 20 -4.15 -12.05 -0.40
CA SER A 20 -3.49 -13.35 -0.50
C SER A 20 -4.35 -14.36 -1.25
N LYS A 21 -5.64 -14.45 -0.92
CA LYS A 21 -6.60 -15.31 -1.62
C LYS A 21 -6.90 -14.81 -3.03
N LYS A 22 -7.14 -13.49 -3.19
CA LYS A 22 -7.48 -12.86 -4.48
C LYS A 22 -6.40 -13.10 -5.54
N PHE A 23 -5.13 -12.91 -5.16
CA PHE A 23 -3.99 -12.99 -6.08
C PHE A 23 -3.22 -14.32 -6.00
N PHE A 24 -3.71 -15.30 -5.23
CA PHE A 24 -3.08 -16.61 -5.05
C PHE A 24 -1.59 -16.52 -4.62
N ILE A 25 -1.30 -15.63 -3.66
CA ILE A 25 0.04 -15.44 -3.06
C ILE A 25 0.02 -15.71 -1.57
N SER A 26 1.17 -15.81 -0.92
CA SER A 26 1.23 -15.91 0.55
C SER A 26 0.78 -14.61 1.21
N GLU A 27 0.29 -14.67 2.46
CA GLU A 27 -0.08 -13.48 3.24
C GLU A 27 1.09 -12.52 3.43
N THR A 28 2.30 -13.05 3.66
CA THR A 28 3.53 -12.24 3.67
C THR A 28 3.78 -11.55 2.33
N GLY A 29 3.42 -12.20 1.23
CA GLY A 29 3.49 -11.61 -0.10
C GLY A 29 2.45 -10.51 -0.31
N ALA A 30 1.22 -10.72 0.15
CA ALA A 30 0.16 -9.73 0.12
C ALA A 30 0.52 -8.49 0.96
N GLU A 31 1.09 -8.66 2.16
CA GLU A 31 1.56 -7.53 2.98
C GLU A 31 2.67 -6.74 2.27
N LYS A 32 3.61 -7.44 1.61
CA LYS A 32 4.65 -6.79 0.79
C LYS A 32 4.05 -6.03 -0.39
N PHE A 33 3.04 -6.60 -1.04
CA PHE A 33 2.30 -5.95 -2.11
C PHE A 33 1.59 -4.67 -1.62
N ILE A 34 0.82 -4.74 -0.53
CA ILE A 34 0.15 -3.58 0.08
C ILE A 34 1.18 -2.50 0.42
N ARG A 35 2.33 -2.88 1.01
CA ARG A 35 3.42 -1.94 1.30
C ARG A 35 3.91 -1.22 0.05
N LEU A 36 4.06 -1.91 -1.07
CA LEU A 36 4.46 -1.33 -2.35
C LEU A 36 3.35 -0.41 -2.90
N ALA A 37 2.09 -0.83 -2.81
CA ALA A 37 0.94 -0.03 -3.21
C ALA A 37 0.87 1.31 -2.45
N ILE A 38 1.06 1.28 -1.12
CA ILE A 38 1.13 2.48 -0.27
C ILE A 38 2.23 3.44 -0.77
N LYS A 39 3.42 2.90 -1.09
CA LYS A 39 4.55 3.71 -1.60
C LYS A 39 4.26 4.25 -2.99
N TYR A 40 3.62 3.46 -3.85
CA TYR A 40 3.24 3.86 -5.19
C TYR A 40 2.24 5.02 -5.14
N LEU A 41 1.11 4.85 -4.43
CA LEU A 41 0.09 5.87 -4.22
C LEU A 41 0.68 7.18 -3.66
N ALA A 42 1.55 7.08 -2.65
CA ALA A 42 2.20 8.24 -2.05
C ALA A 42 3.00 9.05 -3.09
N LYS A 43 3.68 8.37 -4.01
CA LYS A 43 4.55 8.98 -5.02
C LYS A 43 3.76 9.51 -6.22
N THR A 44 2.82 8.73 -6.76
CA THR A 44 2.14 9.05 -8.02
C THR A 44 0.96 9.99 -7.82
N GLU A 45 0.06 9.68 -6.88
CA GLU A 45 -1.18 10.43 -6.70
C GLU A 45 -1.03 11.62 -5.75
N PHE A 46 -0.24 11.45 -4.69
CA PHE A 46 -0.11 12.48 -3.65
C PHE A 46 1.18 13.30 -3.75
N ASN A 47 2.14 12.89 -4.58
CA ASN A 47 3.46 13.51 -4.76
C ASN A 47 4.15 13.80 -3.40
N LEU A 48 4.14 12.80 -2.52
CA LEU A 48 4.77 12.82 -1.19
C LEU A 48 6.20 12.28 -1.27
N LYS A 49 7.04 12.71 -0.31
CA LYS A 49 8.40 12.18 -0.18
C LYS A 49 8.37 10.90 0.64
N ILE A 50 9.18 9.93 0.24
CA ILE A 50 9.34 8.65 0.93
C ILE A 50 10.79 8.54 1.39
N ASP A 51 10.98 8.28 2.68
CA ASP A 51 12.27 8.01 3.29
C ASP A 51 12.16 6.68 4.04
N GLU A 52 12.71 5.61 3.47
CA GLU A 52 12.56 4.23 3.92
C GLU A 52 11.09 3.79 4.10
N ASN A 53 10.59 3.87 5.35
CA ASN A 53 9.22 3.52 5.76
C ASN A 53 8.42 4.75 6.22
N LEU A 54 8.94 5.96 6.04
CA LEU A 54 8.31 7.20 6.41
C LEU A 54 7.81 7.93 5.17
N ILE A 55 6.55 8.33 5.20
CA ILE A 55 5.95 9.20 4.19
C ILE A 55 5.88 10.61 4.77
N ILE A 56 6.49 11.55 4.07
CA ILE A 56 6.75 12.91 4.53
C ILE A 56 6.03 13.90 3.62
N GLY A 57 5.29 14.81 4.23
CA GLY A 57 4.56 15.85 3.51
C GLY A 57 3.86 16.85 4.43
N GLU A 58 3.04 17.68 3.78
CA GLU A 58 2.13 18.61 4.44
C GLU A 58 1.02 17.86 5.17
N LYS A 59 0.60 18.37 6.33
CA LYS A 59 -0.41 17.73 7.18
C LYS A 59 -1.69 17.35 6.42
N LYS A 60 -2.28 18.29 5.68
CA LYS A 60 -3.52 18.06 4.92
C LYS A 60 -3.37 16.96 3.85
N LYS A 61 -2.21 16.87 3.19
CA LYS A 61 -1.96 15.83 2.18
C LYS A 61 -1.81 14.46 2.83
N LEU A 62 -1.09 14.39 3.96
CA LEU A 62 -0.92 13.15 4.71
C LEU A 62 -2.24 12.66 5.31
N GLU A 63 -3.11 13.55 5.78
CA GLU A 63 -4.45 13.19 6.26
C GLU A 63 -5.31 12.59 5.14
N LYS A 64 -5.33 13.22 3.96
CA LYS A 64 -6.04 12.66 2.80
C LYS A 64 -5.46 11.32 2.37
N PHE A 65 -4.14 11.21 2.27
CA PHE A 65 -3.44 10.00 1.91
C PHE A 65 -3.73 8.84 2.88
N ARG A 66 -3.71 9.10 4.20
CA ARG A 66 -4.05 8.10 5.20
C ARG A 66 -5.52 7.67 5.08
N ASN A 67 -6.43 8.64 4.91
CA ASN A 67 -7.85 8.33 4.75
C ASN A 67 -8.12 7.47 3.51
N GLU A 68 -7.41 7.70 2.41
CA GLU A 68 -7.51 6.87 1.21
C GLU A 68 -7.18 5.40 1.53
N ILE A 69 -6.02 5.17 2.15
CA ILE A 69 -5.57 3.82 2.50
C ILE A 69 -6.51 3.12 3.47
N LEU A 70 -7.06 3.85 4.44
CA LEU A 70 -7.99 3.28 5.41
C LEU A 70 -9.35 2.91 4.82
N ASN A 71 -9.67 3.40 3.62
CA ASN A 71 -10.89 3.06 2.89
C ASN A 71 -10.67 1.93 1.88
N TRP A 72 -9.44 1.41 1.74
CA TRP A 72 -9.18 0.26 0.87
C TRP A 72 -9.95 -0.97 1.33
N ASP A 73 -10.51 -1.68 0.36
CA ASP A 73 -11.28 -2.90 0.57
C ASP A 73 -10.83 -3.99 -0.42
N GLU A 74 -11.60 -5.07 -0.52
CA GLU A 74 -11.25 -6.21 -1.38
C GLU A 74 -11.20 -5.87 -2.88
N ASP A 75 -11.82 -4.77 -3.31
CA ASP A 75 -11.94 -4.38 -4.72
C ASP A 75 -10.90 -3.33 -5.15
N GLU A 76 -10.15 -2.76 -4.21
CA GLU A 76 -9.13 -1.72 -4.49
C GLU A 76 -8.12 -2.10 -5.57
N PHE A 77 -7.70 -3.38 -5.61
CA PHE A 77 -6.68 -3.83 -6.53
C PHE A 77 -7.20 -4.92 -7.47
N ASP A 78 -6.93 -4.78 -8.75
CA ASP A 78 -7.15 -5.81 -9.75
C ASP A 78 -5.83 -6.46 -10.22
N GLU A 79 -5.91 -7.34 -11.23
CA GLU A 79 -4.71 -7.98 -11.78
C GLU A 79 -3.75 -7.02 -12.47
N GLU A 80 -4.24 -5.91 -13.02
CA GLU A 80 -3.43 -4.90 -13.68
C GLU A 80 -2.63 -4.11 -12.64
N ASP A 81 -3.28 -3.70 -11.54
CA ASP A 81 -2.61 -3.06 -10.40
C ASP A 81 -1.50 -3.95 -9.84
N PHE A 82 -1.78 -5.24 -9.69
CA PHE A 82 -0.82 -6.22 -9.20
C PHE A 82 0.44 -6.31 -10.09
N LYS A 83 0.25 -6.19 -11.41
CA LYS A 83 1.35 -6.19 -12.41
C LYS A 83 2.12 -4.86 -12.39
N ILE A 84 1.43 -3.72 -12.31
CA ILE A 84 2.02 -2.37 -12.33
C ILE A 84 2.84 -2.08 -11.08
N ILE A 85 2.30 -2.42 -9.89
CA ILE A 85 2.96 -2.20 -8.60
C ILE A 85 4.20 -3.11 -8.45
N GLY A 86 4.36 -4.11 -9.34
CA GLY A 86 5.63 -4.77 -9.57
C GLY A 86 5.86 -6.03 -8.75
N TYR A 87 4.80 -6.65 -8.19
CA TYR A 87 4.96 -7.94 -7.51
C TYR A 87 5.33 -9.05 -8.52
N CYS A 88 4.84 -8.97 -9.76
CA CYS A 88 5.21 -9.91 -10.84
C CYS A 88 6.69 -9.84 -11.27
N GLN A 89 7.45 -8.79 -10.95
CA GLN A 89 8.87 -8.69 -11.35
C GLN A 89 9.85 -9.28 -10.32
N ASN A 90 9.41 -9.59 -9.08
CA ASN A 90 10.29 -10.01 -7.99
C ASN A 90 9.84 -11.27 -7.22
N ILE A 91 8.80 -11.99 -7.65
CA ILE A 91 8.55 -13.36 -7.18
C ILE A 91 9.33 -14.32 -8.08
N ARG A 92 10.56 -14.66 -7.67
CA ARG A 92 11.22 -15.89 -8.10
C ARG A 92 11.93 -16.52 -6.91
#